data_AF-A0A1C5EYN9-F1
#
_entry.id   AF-A0A1C5EYN9-F1
#
_cell.length_a   1.000
_cell.length_b   1.000
_cell.length_c   1.000
_cell.angle_alpha   90.00
_cell.angle_beta   90.00
_cell.angle_gamma   90.00
#
_symmetry.space_group_name_H-M   'P 1'
#
loop_
_entity.id
_entity.type
_entity.pdbx_description
1 polymer ?
#
loop_
_entity_poly.entity_id
_entity_poly.type
_entity_poly.pdbx_seq_one_letter_code
_entity_poly.pdbx_strand_id
1 'polypeptide(L)'
;MDSDGYCENCGHAQPRERDHMERESGPVAAVSDRGLRHHRNEDSFALGHTALPDGGPATLAVVCDGVSSATRPDEASAAAARAAGDVLLAALPRGTHPQAAMH
;
A
#
# COMPACT_ATOMS: atom_id res chain seq x y z
N MET A 1 -9.00 12.81 -22.00
CA MET A 1 -8.23 11.55 -21.96
C MET A 1 -9.01 10.61 -22.85
N ASP A 2 -8.35 9.97 -23.80
CA ASP A 2 -9.02 8.97 -24.63
C ASP A 2 -9.27 7.67 -23.82
N SER A 3 -9.96 6.71 -24.44
CA SER A 3 -10.25 5.40 -23.85
C SER A 3 -8.98 4.59 -23.51
N ASP A 4 -7.84 5.00 -24.06
CA ASP A 4 -6.59 4.25 -24.02
C ASP A 4 -5.62 4.83 -22.96
N GLY A 5 -6.04 5.88 -22.24
CA GLY A 5 -5.30 6.47 -21.13
C GLY A 5 -4.26 7.51 -21.56
N TYR A 6 -4.38 8.07 -22.77
CA TYR A 6 -3.48 9.10 -23.28
C TYR A 6 -4.11 10.49 -23.21
N CYS A 7 -3.24 11.50 -23.05
CA CYS A 7 -3.62 12.90 -23.09
C CYS A 7 -3.92 13.33 -24.53
N GLU A 8 -5.14 13.75 -24.84
CA GLU A 8 -5.53 14.22 -26.18
C GLU A 8 -4.83 15.53 -26.59
N ASN A 9 -4.21 16.25 -25.64
CA ASN A 9 -3.51 17.51 -25.90
C ASN A 9 -1.99 17.35 -26.12
N CYS A 10 -1.35 16.35 -25.50
CA CYS A 10 0.11 16.17 -25.57
C CYS A 10 0.58 14.75 -25.91
N GLY A 11 -0.34 13.79 -26.10
CA GLY A 11 -0.05 12.42 -26.48
C GLY A 11 0.71 11.59 -25.45
N HIS A 12 0.93 12.09 -24.23
CA HIS A 12 1.57 11.32 -23.16
C HIS A 12 0.57 10.40 -22.46
N ALA A 13 1.04 9.20 -22.10
CA ALA A 13 0.31 8.32 -21.20
C ALA A 13 0.08 9.06 -19.89
N GLN A 14 -1.18 9.16 -19.48
CA GLN A 14 -1.53 9.86 -18.24
C GLN A 14 -1.08 9.00 -17.05
N PRO A 15 -0.50 9.61 -16.00
CA PRO A 15 -0.12 8.89 -14.80
C PRO A 15 -1.35 8.18 -14.25
N ARG A 16 -1.30 6.85 -14.15
CA ARG A 16 -2.34 6.10 -13.46
C ARG A 16 -2.29 6.48 -11.99
N GLU A 17 -3.44 6.48 -11.30
CA GLU A 17 -3.49 6.68 -9.84
C GLU A 17 -2.54 5.72 -9.10
N ARG A 18 -2.31 4.55 -9.67
CA ARG A 18 -1.37 3.54 -9.15
C ARG A 18 0.11 3.86 -9.41
N ASP A 19 0.46 4.68 -10.39
CA ASP A 19 1.85 5.01 -10.70
C ASP A 19 2.49 5.95 -9.67
N HIS A 20 1.67 6.66 -8.90
CA HIS A 20 2.09 7.46 -7.76
C HIS A 20 1.00 7.40 -6.70
N MET A 21 1.34 6.85 -5.55
CA MET A 21 0.46 6.76 -4.40
C MET A 21 1.06 7.52 -3.24
N GLU A 22 0.27 8.37 -2.60
CA GLU A 22 0.65 9.10 -1.41
C GLU A 22 -0.49 9.06 -0.40
N ARG A 23 -0.20 8.73 0.86
CA ARG A 23 -1.17 8.84 1.96
C ARG A 23 -0.50 9.20 3.28
N GLU A 24 -1.27 9.87 4.12
CA GLU A 24 -0.97 10.19 5.51
C GLU A 24 -1.99 9.51 6.43
N SER A 25 -1.54 9.07 7.61
CA SER A 25 -2.37 8.55 8.69
C SER A 25 -1.78 8.96 10.05
N GLY A 26 -2.15 10.14 10.54
CA GLY A 26 -1.63 10.67 11.80
C GLY A 26 -0.11 10.89 11.73
N PRO A 27 0.71 10.28 12.60
CA PRO A 27 2.16 10.52 12.64
C PRO A 27 2.95 9.83 11.50
N VAL A 28 2.29 9.14 10.57
CA VAL A 28 2.94 8.40 9.48
C VAL A 28 2.41 8.81 8.12
N ALA A 29 3.30 8.89 7.14
CA ALA A 29 2.98 9.03 5.73
C ALA A 29 3.77 8.02 4.90
N ALA A 30 3.25 7.67 3.72
CA ALA A 30 3.91 6.79 2.76
C ALA A 30 3.67 7.30 1.35
N VAL A 31 4.72 7.18 0.54
CA VAL A 31 4.71 7.45 -0.90
C VAL A 31 5.24 6.22 -1.61
N SER A 32 4.64 5.86 -2.73
CA SER A 32 5.12 4.79 -3.60
C SER A 32 4.95 5.21 -5.06
N ASP A 33 6.07 5.22 -5.77
CA ASP A 33 6.14 5.58 -7.19
C ASP A 33 6.43 4.34 -8.03
N ARG A 34 5.94 4.34 -9.27
CA ARG A 34 6.33 3.34 -10.26
C ARG A 34 7.83 3.45 -10.56
N GLY A 35 8.54 2.34 -10.41
CA GLY A 35 9.94 2.24 -10.80
C GLY A 35 10.15 2.53 -12.30
N LEU A 36 11.26 3.17 -12.66
CA LEU A 36 11.57 3.63 -14.02
C LEU A 36 11.58 2.52 -15.09
N ARG A 37 11.80 1.27 -14.68
CA ARG A 37 11.88 0.09 -15.55
C ARG A 37 10.60 -0.73 -15.60
N HIS A 38 9.62 -0.41 -14.76
CA HIS A 38 8.36 -1.15 -14.67
C HIS A 38 7.26 -0.38 -15.40
N HIS A 39 6.36 -1.11 -16.06
CA HIS A 39 5.20 -0.55 -16.79
C HIS A 39 4.02 -0.22 -15.88
N ARG A 40 4.07 -0.64 -14.61
CA ARG A 40 3.11 -0.36 -13.54
C ARG A 40 3.85 -0.31 -12.21
N ASN A 41 3.29 0.36 -11.21
CA ASN A 41 3.80 0.27 -9.86
C ASN A 41 3.40 -1.08 -9.24
N GLU A 42 4.38 -1.93 -8.92
CA GLU A 42 4.17 -3.25 -8.33
C GLU A 42 4.22 -3.21 -6.79
N ASP A 43 4.58 -2.07 -6.20
CA ASP A 43 4.65 -1.88 -4.76
C ASP A 43 3.32 -1.41 -4.20
N SER A 44 2.95 -1.82 -2.99
CA SER A 44 1.77 -1.29 -2.31
C SER A 44 2.00 -1.17 -0.81
N PHE A 45 1.24 -0.28 -0.17
CA PHE A 45 1.31 -0.08 1.26
C PHE A 45 -0.06 0.04 1.92
N ALA A 46 -0.10 -0.18 3.24
CA ALA A 46 -1.22 0.16 4.11
C ALA A 46 -0.70 0.88 5.36
N LEU A 47 -1.38 1.94 5.76
CA LEU A 47 -1.07 2.71 6.96
C LEU A 47 -2.22 2.63 7.95
N GLY A 48 -1.90 2.64 9.23
CA GLY A 48 -2.90 2.70 10.28
C GLY A 48 -2.30 3.08 11.62
N HIS A 49 -3.18 3.46 12.54
CA HIS A 49 -2.82 3.66 13.94
C HIS A 49 -3.99 3.21 14.81
N THR A 50 -3.69 2.75 16.01
CA THR A 50 -4.68 2.28 16.99
C THR A 50 -4.11 2.41 18.41
N ALA A 51 -4.90 2.09 19.43
CA ALA A 51 -4.42 1.98 20.81
C ALA A 51 -4.13 0.51 21.17
N LEU A 52 -3.08 0.29 21.93
CA LEU A 52 -2.77 -0.97 22.61
C LEU A 52 -3.69 -1.17 23.83
N PRO A 53 -3.73 -2.36 24.45
CA PRO A 53 -4.56 -2.61 25.63
C PRO A 53 -4.28 -1.71 26.83
N ASP A 54 -3.05 -1.21 26.95
CA ASP A 54 -2.63 -0.26 27.99
C ASP A 54 -2.98 1.20 27.66
N GLY A 55 -3.65 1.45 26.53
CA GLY A 55 -4.00 2.77 26.02
C GLY A 55 -2.85 3.49 25.29
N GLY A 56 -1.67 2.87 25.19
CA GLY A 56 -0.54 3.42 24.45
C GLY A 56 -0.81 3.45 22.94
N PRO A 57 -0.32 4.45 22.20
CA PRO A 57 -0.49 4.52 20.75
C PRO A 57 0.36 3.45 20.04
N ALA A 58 -0.20 2.84 19.00
CA ALA A 58 0.49 1.99 18.06
C ALA A 58 0.27 2.49 16.64
N THR A 59 1.35 2.63 15.88
CA THR A 59 1.33 2.97 14.45
C THR A 59 1.81 1.76 13.66
N LEU A 60 1.20 1.49 12.52
CA LEU A 60 1.62 0.45 11.59
C LEU A 60 1.79 1.00 10.18
N ALA A 61 2.80 0.47 9.51
CA ALA A 61 3.00 0.61 8.08
C ALA A 61 3.33 -0.77 7.53
N VAL A 62 2.52 -1.23 6.58
CA VAL A 62 2.79 -2.44 5.80
C VAL A 62 3.25 -1.99 4.42
N VAL A 63 4.35 -2.57 3.94
CA VAL A 63 4.83 -2.40 2.57
C VAL A 63 4.96 -3.78 1.95
N CYS A 64 4.42 -3.94 0.75
CA CYS A 64 4.50 -5.15 -0.05
C CYS A 64 5.11 -4.81 -1.41
N ASP A 65 6.23 -5.44 -1.73
CA ASP A 65 6.87 -5.40 -3.04
C ASP A 65 6.28 -6.52 -3.91
N GLY A 66 5.70 -6.15 -5.04
CA GLY A 66 5.15 -7.10 -6.00
C GLY A 66 6.26 -7.75 -6.81
N VAL A 67 6.37 -9.07 -6.75
CA VAL A 67 7.37 -9.81 -7.55
C VAL A 67 6.98 -9.82 -9.03
N SER A 68 7.80 -9.24 -9.90
CA SER A 68 7.50 -9.12 -11.34
C SER A 68 7.25 -10.44 -12.09
N SER A 69 7.63 -11.58 -11.50
CA SER A 69 7.35 -12.92 -12.03
C SER A 69 5.91 -13.39 -11.81
N ALA A 70 5.14 -12.75 -10.92
CA ALA A 70 3.74 -13.07 -10.71
C ALA A 70 2.87 -12.60 -11.89
N THR A 71 1.71 -13.23 -12.09
CA THR A 71 0.79 -12.87 -13.18
C THR A 71 0.20 -11.46 -13.00
N ARG A 72 -0.08 -11.04 -11.76
CA ARG A 72 -0.67 -9.75 -11.40
C ARG A 72 -0.02 -9.21 -10.10
N PRO A 73 1.26 -8.79 -10.16
CA PRO A 73 2.05 -8.45 -8.97
C PRO A 73 1.54 -7.20 -8.25
N ASP A 74 1.06 -6.22 -9.00
CA ASP A 74 0.45 -4.99 -8.50
C ASP A 74 -0.82 -5.25 -7.68
N GLU A 75 -1.62 -6.23 -8.10
CA GLU A 75 -2.81 -6.62 -7.35
C GLU A 75 -2.49 -7.52 -6.17
N ALA A 76 -1.51 -8.41 -6.33
CA ALA A 76 -1.05 -9.26 -5.24
C ALA A 76 -0.48 -8.43 -4.09
N SER A 77 0.38 -7.45 -4.40
CA SER A 77 0.94 -6.54 -3.39
C SER A 77 -0.14 -5.66 -2.75
N ALA A 78 -1.10 -5.15 -3.53
CA ALA A 78 -2.22 -4.38 -3.01
C ALA A 78 -3.13 -5.19 -2.07
N ALA A 79 -3.46 -6.43 -2.45
CA ALA A 79 -4.26 -7.32 -1.62
C ALA A 79 -3.52 -7.71 -0.34
N ALA A 80 -2.22 -8.02 -0.44
CA ALA A 80 -1.39 -8.37 0.70
C ALA A 80 -1.26 -7.22 1.70
N ALA A 81 -0.94 -6.01 1.23
CA ALA A 81 -0.80 -4.83 2.09
C ALA A 81 -2.10 -4.52 2.83
N ARG A 82 -3.24 -4.56 2.13
CA ARG A 82 -4.57 -4.35 2.72
C ARG A 82 -4.88 -5.40 3.79
N ALA A 83 -4.77 -6.69 3.43
CA ALA A 83 -5.10 -7.77 4.34
C ALA A 83 -4.24 -7.75 5.61
N ALA A 84 -2.93 -7.55 5.47
CA ALA A 84 -2.03 -7.42 6.61
C ALA A 84 -2.37 -6.20 7.47
N GLY A 85 -2.66 -5.05 6.87
CA GLY A 85 -3.12 -3.86 7.59
C GLY A 85 -4.37 -4.12 8.41
N ASP A 86 -5.39 -4.75 7.81
CA ASP A 86 -6.65 -5.09 8.47
C ASP A 86 -6.44 -6.06 9.65
N VAL A 87 -5.62 -7.10 9.45
CA VAL A 87 -5.30 -8.07 10.51
C VAL A 87 -4.56 -7.41 11.66
N LEU A 88 -3.55 -6.59 11.38
CA LEU A 88 -2.78 -5.87 12.41
C LEU A 88 -3.66 -4.87 13.18
N LEU A 89 -4.48 -4.08 12.49
CA LEU A 89 -5.40 -3.13 13.12
C LEU A 89 -6.40 -3.84 14.04
N ALA A 90 -6.85 -5.03 13.68
CA ALA A 90 -7.72 -5.83 14.53
C ALA A 90 -6.95 -6.42 15.73
N ALA A 91 -5.71 -6.86 15.54
CA ALA A 91 -4.95 -7.63 16.53
C ALA A 91 -4.26 -6.77 17.60
N LEU A 92 -3.69 -5.62 17.23
CA LEU A 92 -2.94 -4.77 18.15
C LEU A 92 -3.76 -4.30 19.38
N PRO A 93 -5.04 -3.91 19.25
CA PRO A 93 -5.87 -3.55 20.40
C PRO A 93 -6.13 -4.69 21.38
N ARG A 94 -5.92 -5.94 20.94
CA ARG A 94 -6.07 -7.14 21.78
C ARG A 94 -4.77 -7.56 22.47
N GLY A 95 -3.68 -6.81 22.27
CA GLY A 95 -2.37 -7.09 22.85
C GLY A 95 -1.63 -8.23 22.15
N THR A 96 -2.07 -8.64 20.95
CA THR A 96 -1.32 -9.60 20.14
C THR A 96 -0.02 -8.93 19.70
N HIS A 97 1.12 -9.57 20.00
CA HIS A 97 2.41 -9.08 19.55
C HIS A 97 2.41 -8.97 18.01
N PRO A 98 2.89 -7.87 17.40
CA PRO A 98 2.77 -7.62 15.96
C PRO A 98 3.29 -8.79 15.11
N GLN A 99 4.40 -9.41 15.51
CA GLN A 99 4.96 -10.56 14.80
C GLN A 99 4.03 -11.77 14.79
N ALA A 100 3.29 -12.01 15.87
CA ALA A 100 2.31 -13.09 15.94
C ALA A 100 1.02 -12.77 15.16
N ALA A 101 0.68 -11.47 15.03
CA ALA A 101 -0.46 -11.02 14.23
C ALA A 101 -0.23 -11.13 12.72
N MET A 102 1.02 -11.33 12.27
CA MET A 102 1.37 -11.51 10.85
C MET A 102 1.27 -12.97 10.37
N HIS A 103 0.96 -13.91 11.27
CA HIS A 103 0.81 -15.35 10.99
C HIS A 103 -0.64 -15.79 11.04
#